data_AF-A0A9J6DGH7-F1
#
_entry.id   AF-A0A9J6DGH7-F1
#
_cell.length_a   1.000
_cell.length_b   1.000
_cell.length_c   1.000
_cell.angle_alpha   90.00
_cell.angle_beta   90.00
_cell.angle_gamma   90.00
#
_symmetry.space_group_name_H-M   'P 1'
#
loop_
_entity.id
_entity.type
_entity.pdbx_description
1 polymer ?
#
loop_
_entity_poly.entity_id
_entity_poly.type
_entity_poly.pdbx_seq_one_letter_code
_entity_poly.pdbx_strand_id
1 'polypeptide(L)'
;MLLDPILVSICQDIFKELCRNPLCCGALQQRLLPTIISILQASLDKIPSGLQANGGECIRAYVSVAYDQVAAWRDEQGQTGLYYIVKVAQHLLDPKTPESAAMFVGRLVSAVISKAGLSLGDGTELLLRAVLSKLQQSETLSVIQSLVLVFAHLVHTQMSAVLDFLSGVPGPTGQSALAFVLAEWCSRQALFYGTYETKVR
;
A
#
# COMPACT_ATOMS: atom_id res chain seq x y z
N MET A 1 9.82 -14.62 10.21
CA MET A 1 9.99 -15.46 9.00
C MET A 1 9.53 -14.60 7.83
N LEU A 2 10.46 -13.87 7.21
CA LEU A 2 10.18 -13.14 5.97
C LEU A 2 9.98 -14.19 4.88
N LEU A 3 8.91 -14.07 4.07
CA LEU A 3 8.78 -14.91 2.88
C LEU A 3 10.03 -14.74 2.01
N ASP A 4 10.55 -15.86 1.48
CA ASP A 4 11.70 -15.83 0.58
C ASP A 4 11.38 -14.92 -0.64
N PRO A 5 12.18 -13.86 -0.89
CA PRO A 5 11.94 -12.94 -2.01
C PRO A 5 11.82 -13.64 -3.37
N ILE A 6 12.55 -14.75 -3.56
CA ILE A 6 12.50 -15.57 -4.77
C ILE A 6 11.15 -16.28 -4.85
N LEU A 7 10.70 -16.87 -3.75
CA LEU A 7 9.38 -17.52 -3.69
C LEU A 7 8.25 -16.52 -3.95
N VAL A 8 8.34 -15.31 -3.39
CA VAL A 8 7.35 -14.24 -3.64
C VAL A 8 7.32 -13.84 -5.11
N SER A 9 8.49 -13.68 -5.74
CA SER A 9 8.60 -13.37 -7.17
C SER A 9 7.99 -14.48 -8.02
N ILE A 10 8.31 -15.74 -7.75
CA ILE A 10 7.78 -16.89 -8.48
C ILE A 10 6.27 -16.99 -8.31
N CYS A 11 5.77 -16.81 -7.07
CA CYS A 11 4.33 -16.79 -6.83
C CYS A 11 3.65 -15.65 -7.60
N GLN A 12 4.25 -14.45 -7.65
CA GLN A 12 3.73 -13.33 -8.44
C GLN A 12 3.69 -13.63 -9.93
N ASP A 13 4.72 -14.26 -10.49
CA ASP A 13 4.81 -14.60 -11.90
C ASP A 13 3.81 -15.69 -12.27
N ILE A 14 3.71 -16.77 -11.49
CA ILE A 14 2.69 -17.81 -11.65
C ILE A 14 1.31 -17.18 -11.59
N PHE A 15 1.08 -16.31 -10.59
CA PHE A 15 -0.20 -15.67 -10.40
C PHE A 15 -0.57 -14.77 -11.58
N LYS A 16 0.40 -14.08 -12.16
CA LYS A 16 0.24 -13.23 -13.34
C LYS A 16 -0.14 -14.01 -14.58
N GLU A 17 0.50 -15.14 -14.80
CA GLU A 17 0.14 -16.02 -15.91
C GLU A 17 -1.24 -16.64 -15.70
N LEU A 18 -1.62 -16.99 -14.46
CA LEU A 18 -2.98 -17.46 -14.15
C LEU A 18 -4.04 -16.36 -14.37
N CYS A 19 -3.78 -15.11 -14.00
CA CYS A 19 -4.71 -14.00 -14.22
C CYS A 19 -4.88 -13.62 -15.69
N ARG A 20 -3.86 -13.87 -16.51
CA ARG A 20 -3.91 -13.68 -17.96
C ARG A 20 -4.64 -14.81 -18.68
N ASN A 21 -4.78 -15.97 -18.03
CA ASN A 21 -5.49 -17.11 -18.61
C ASN A 21 -7.01 -16.96 -18.42
N PRO A 22 -7.80 -16.79 -19.51
CA PRO A 22 -9.24 -16.59 -19.43
C PRO A 22 -9.96 -17.75 -18.73
N LEU A 23 -9.42 -18.97 -18.82
CA LEU A 23 -9.99 -20.17 -18.19
C LEU A 23 -9.84 -20.15 -16.66
N CYS A 24 -8.84 -19.43 -16.14
CA CYS A 24 -8.58 -19.34 -14.71
C CYS A 24 -9.30 -18.16 -14.05
N CYS A 25 -9.67 -17.12 -14.81
CA CYS A 25 -10.31 -15.90 -14.28
C CYS A 25 -11.53 -16.19 -13.40
N GLY A 26 -12.43 -17.07 -13.84
CA GLY A 26 -13.63 -17.43 -13.08
C GLY A 26 -13.30 -18.11 -11.75
N ALA A 27 -12.36 -19.07 -11.75
CA ALA A 27 -11.94 -19.77 -10.53
C ALA A 27 -11.19 -18.83 -9.55
N LEU A 28 -10.37 -17.92 -10.06
CA LEU A 28 -9.67 -16.91 -9.28
C LEU A 28 -10.64 -15.94 -8.61
N GLN A 29 -11.64 -15.46 -9.35
CA GLN A 29 -12.69 -14.57 -8.83
C GLN A 29 -13.59 -15.25 -7.81
N GLN A 30 -13.93 -16.53 -8.01
CA GLN A 30 -14.87 -17.24 -7.13
C GLN A 30 -14.21 -17.79 -5.86
N ARG A 31 -12.92 -18.15 -5.89
CA ARG A 31 -12.28 -18.82 -4.75
C ARG A 31 -11.18 -18.00 -4.11
N LEU A 32 -10.31 -17.39 -4.91
CA LEU A 32 -9.15 -16.68 -4.37
C LEU A 32 -9.54 -15.32 -3.80
N LEU A 33 -10.33 -14.54 -4.55
CA LEU A 33 -10.77 -13.20 -4.12
C LEU A 33 -11.54 -13.21 -2.80
N PRO A 34 -12.57 -14.07 -2.60
CA PRO A 34 -13.27 -14.18 -1.33
C PRO A 34 -12.38 -14.67 -0.20
N THR A 35 -11.42 -15.55 -0.48
CA THR A 35 -10.46 -16.01 0.54
C THR A 35 -9.55 -14.88 0.98
N ILE A 36 -9.00 -14.12 0.03
CA ILE A 36 -8.19 -12.93 0.31
C ILE A 36 -9.05 -11.96 1.13
N ILE A 37 -10.25 -11.62 0.67
CA ILE A 37 -11.13 -10.68 1.38
C ILE A 37 -11.53 -11.17 2.76
N SER A 38 -11.77 -12.46 2.95
CA SER A 38 -11.99 -13.05 4.27
C SER A 38 -10.77 -12.88 5.19
N ILE A 39 -9.55 -13.05 4.66
CA ILE A 39 -8.31 -12.74 5.38
C ILE A 39 -8.19 -11.23 5.66
N LEU A 40 -8.63 -10.37 4.74
CA LEU A 40 -8.63 -8.91 4.89
C LEU A 40 -9.65 -8.39 5.91
N GLN A 41 -10.79 -9.06 6.02
CA GLN A 41 -11.87 -8.75 6.95
C GLN A 41 -11.66 -9.41 8.32
N ALA A 42 -10.90 -10.51 8.39
CA ALA A 42 -10.50 -11.09 9.66
C ALA A 42 -9.78 -10.01 10.47
N SER A 43 -10.22 -9.80 11.72
CA SER A 43 -9.64 -8.77 12.58
C SER A 43 -8.12 -8.89 12.60
N LEU A 44 -7.44 -7.94 11.97
CA LEU A 44 -5.99 -7.85 11.96
C LEU A 44 -5.46 -7.78 13.39
N ASP A 45 -6.24 -7.26 14.34
CA ASP A 45 -5.98 -7.31 15.80
C ASP A 45 -5.75 -8.73 16.35
N LYS A 46 -6.31 -9.76 15.72
CA LYS A 46 -6.14 -11.18 16.10
C LYS A 46 -4.98 -11.84 15.36
N ILE A 47 -4.38 -11.14 14.41
CA ILE A 47 -3.28 -11.62 13.56
C ILE A 47 -1.97 -11.06 14.14
N PRO A 48 -0.96 -11.91 14.42
CA PRO A 48 0.36 -11.43 14.88
C PRO A 48 0.91 -10.37 13.93
N SER A 49 1.52 -9.30 14.47
CA SER A 49 2.02 -8.15 13.70
C SER A 49 2.90 -8.51 12.50
N GLY A 50 3.75 -9.54 12.62
CA GLY A 50 4.57 -10.03 11.51
C GLY A 50 3.76 -10.65 10.35
N LEU A 51 2.59 -11.23 10.64
CA LEU A 51 1.70 -11.76 9.61
C LEU A 51 0.87 -10.66 8.94
N GLN A 52 0.60 -9.54 9.63
CA GLN A 52 -0.06 -8.37 9.04
C GLN A 52 0.78 -7.74 7.92
N ALA A 53 2.09 -7.53 8.17
CA ALA A 53 3.00 -6.98 7.17
C ALA A 53 3.12 -7.89 5.94
N ASN A 54 3.23 -9.21 6.15
CA ASN A 54 3.25 -10.21 5.08
C ASN A 54 1.92 -10.27 4.31
N GLY A 55 0.80 -10.11 5.01
CA GLY A 55 -0.52 -9.98 4.38
C GLY A 55 -0.59 -8.76 3.47
N GLY A 56 -0.14 -7.60 3.94
CA GLY A 56 0.03 -6.37 3.16
C GLY A 56 0.78 -6.58 1.85
N GLU A 57 1.93 -7.25 1.92
CA GLU A 57 2.77 -7.53 0.75
C GLU A 57 2.11 -8.51 -0.23
N CYS A 58 1.40 -9.52 0.27
CA CYS A 58 0.62 -10.44 -0.56
C CYS A 58 -0.50 -9.71 -1.32
N ILE A 59 -1.20 -8.78 -0.66
CA ILE A 59 -2.23 -7.96 -1.30
C ILE A 59 -1.62 -7.05 -2.35
N ARG A 60 -0.49 -6.41 -2.05
CA ARG A 60 0.23 -5.58 -3.02
C ARG A 60 0.56 -6.38 -4.28
N ALA A 61 1.12 -7.56 -4.10
CA ALA A 61 1.44 -8.49 -5.18
C ALA A 61 0.20 -8.77 -6.04
N TYR A 62 -0.92 -9.07 -5.39
CA TYR A 62 -2.19 -9.32 -6.03
C TYR A 62 -2.71 -8.12 -6.85
N VAL A 63 -2.75 -6.91 -6.25
CA VAL A 63 -3.15 -5.67 -6.94
C VAL A 63 -2.24 -5.36 -8.13
N SER A 64 -0.94 -5.61 -7.99
CA SER A 64 0.04 -5.32 -9.05
C SER A 64 -0.19 -6.16 -10.31
N VAL A 65 -0.77 -7.36 -10.13
CA VAL A 65 -0.91 -8.39 -11.15
C VAL A 65 -2.34 -8.52 -11.68
N ALA A 66 -3.34 -8.40 -10.81
CA ALA A 66 -4.72 -8.80 -11.06
C ALA A 66 -5.72 -7.67 -10.76
N TYR A 67 -5.32 -6.42 -10.99
CA TYR A 67 -6.13 -5.25 -10.68
C TYR A 67 -7.52 -5.31 -11.35
N ASP A 68 -7.60 -5.71 -12.62
CA ASP A 68 -8.88 -5.74 -13.34
C ASP A 68 -9.86 -6.72 -12.70
N GLN A 69 -9.37 -7.87 -12.23
CA GLN A 69 -10.18 -8.86 -11.51
C GLN A 69 -10.62 -8.32 -10.15
N VAL A 70 -9.75 -7.63 -9.42
CA VAL A 70 -10.07 -6.94 -8.14
C VAL A 70 -11.14 -5.88 -8.36
N ALA A 71 -11.00 -5.08 -9.41
CA ALA A 71 -11.87 -3.97 -9.74
C ALA A 71 -13.21 -4.41 -10.32
N ALA A 72 -13.27 -5.58 -10.98
CA ALA A 72 -14.51 -6.17 -11.49
C ALA A 72 -15.29 -6.96 -10.42
N TRP A 73 -14.59 -7.53 -9.43
CA TRP A 73 -15.23 -8.33 -8.38
C TRP A 73 -16.14 -7.48 -7.49
N ARG A 74 -17.27 -8.07 -7.08
CA ARG A 74 -18.25 -7.49 -6.17
C ARG A 74 -18.66 -8.55 -5.15
N ASP A 75 -18.84 -8.16 -3.90
CA ASP A 75 -19.48 -9.03 -2.90
C ASP A 75 -21.02 -8.98 -2.99
N GLU A 76 -21.68 -9.71 -2.10
CA GLU A 76 -23.15 -9.73 -1.97
C GLU A 76 -23.75 -8.36 -1.63
N GLN A 77 -22.94 -7.44 -1.07
CA GLN A 77 -23.33 -6.07 -0.71
C GLN A 77 -22.96 -5.05 -1.81
N GLY A 78 -22.41 -5.50 -2.94
CA GLY A 78 -21.97 -4.65 -4.05
C GLY A 78 -20.63 -3.95 -3.82
N GLN A 79 -19.90 -4.27 -2.76
CA GLN A 79 -18.57 -3.72 -2.48
C GLN A 79 -17.51 -4.36 -3.37
N THR A 80 -16.59 -3.55 -3.86
CA THR A 80 -15.53 -4.00 -4.78
C THR A 80 -14.37 -4.64 -4.02
N GLY A 81 -13.54 -5.43 -4.70
CA GLY A 81 -12.29 -5.90 -4.10
C GLY A 81 -11.38 -4.74 -3.70
N LEU A 82 -11.38 -3.66 -4.50
CA LEU A 82 -10.64 -2.44 -4.25
C LEU A 82 -11.07 -1.76 -2.94
N TYR A 83 -12.37 -1.73 -2.64
CA TYR A 83 -12.89 -1.19 -1.38
C TYR A 83 -12.27 -1.91 -0.16
N TYR A 84 -12.20 -3.24 -0.19
CA TYR A 84 -11.59 -4.01 0.89
C TYR A 84 -10.09 -3.77 1.02
N ILE A 85 -9.38 -3.65 -0.11
CA ILE A 85 -7.95 -3.37 -0.11
C ILE A 85 -7.65 -1.98 0.46
N VAL A 86 -8.46 -0.97 0.11
CA VAL A 86 -8.35 0.37 0.69
C VAL A 86 -8.58 0.32 2.20
N LYS A 87 -9.58 -0.42 2.67
CA LYS A 87 -9.81 -0.61 4.12
C LYS A 87 -8.62 -1.24 4.83
N VAL A 88 -7.98 -2.23 4.22
CA VAL A 88 -6.78 -2.85 4.80
C VAL A 88 -5.62 -1.87 4.84
N ALA A 89 -5.38 -1.14 3.76
CA ALA A 89 -4.36 -0.10 3.74
C ALA A 89 -4.61 0.95 4.84
N GLN A 90 -5.85 1.39 5.01
CA GLN A 90 -6.23 2.32 6.09
C GLN A 90 -6.00 1.73 7.48
N HIS A 91 -6.31 0.44 7.71
CA HIS A 91 -6.06 -0.20 9.00
C HIS A 91 -4.56 -0.38 9.28
N LEU A 92 -3.76 -0.75 8.29
CA LEU A 92 -2.29 -0.85 8.43
C LEU A 92 -1.63 0.52 8.69
N LEU A 93 -2.26 1.59 8.18
CA LEU A 93 -1.87 2.98 8.42
C LEU A 93 -2.50 3.59 9.67
N ASP A 94 -3.39 2.88 10.38
CA ASP A 94 -4.00 3.41 11.59
C ASP A 94 -2.90 3.64 12.64
N PRO A 95 -2.78 4.86 13.20
CA PRO A 95 -1.96 5.15 14.37
C PRO A 95 -1.94 4.08 15.46
N LYS A 96 -3.09 3.47 15.76
CA LYS A 96 -3.28 2.47 16.82
C LYS A 96 -2.70 1.10 16.47
N THR A 97 -2.54 0.80 15.18
CA THR A 97 -1.95 -0.45 14.71
C THR A 97 -0.44 -0.44 15.00
N PRO A 98 0.17 -1.55 15.45
CA PRO A 98 1.62 -1.59 15.69
C PRO A 98 2.43 -1.11 14.48
N GLU A 99 3.49 -0.34 14.72
CA GLU A 99 4.32 0.25 13.67
C GLU A 99 4.86 -0.79 12.68
N SER A 100 5.21 -1.99 13.18
CA SER A 100 5.72 -3.11 12.38
C SER A 100 4.74 -3.61 11.32
N ALA A 101 3.43 -3.38 11.48
CA ALA A 101 2.43 -3.72 10.46
C ALA A 101 2.55 -2.83 9.20
N ALA A 102 3.06 -1.60 9.37
CA ALA A 102 3.24 -0.64 8.29
C ALA A 102 4.55 -0.83 7.50
N MET A 103 5.37 -1.84 7.83
CA MET A 103 6.69 -2.03 7.23
C MET A 103 6.68 -2.06 5.69
N PHE A 104 5.67 -2.70 5.07
CA PHE A 104 5.56 -2.78 3.60
C PHE A 104 4.35 -2.04 3.03
N VAL A 105 3.63 -1.28 3.87
CA VAL A 105 2.36 -0.66 3.46
C VAL A 105 2.56 0.41 2.38
N GLY A 106 3.72 1.07 2.34
CA GLY A 106 3.99 2.09 1.33
C GLY A 106 3.96 1.55 -0.10
N ARG A 107 4.45 0.32 -0.30
CA ARG A 107 4.39 -0.33 -1.61
C ARG A 107 2.96 -0.73 -2.00
N LEU A 108 2.15 -1.15 -1.01
CA LEU A 108 0.71 -1.40 -1.22
C LEU A 108 -0.02 -0.12 -1.64
N VAL A 109 0.15 0.97 -0.90
CA VAL A 109 -0.48 2.27 -1.19
C VAL A 109 -0.06 2.76 -2.58
N SER A 110 1.23 2.71 -2.90
CA SER A 110 1.76 3.12 -4.20
C SER A 110 1.16 2.29 -5.34
N ALA A 111 1.04 0.96 -5.16
CA ALA A 111 0.43 0.08 -6.16
C ALA A 111 -1.06 0.38 -6.35
N VAL A 112 -1.80 0.60 -5.26
CA VAL A 112 -3.24 0.94 -5.30
C VAL A 112 -3.45 2.27 -6.03
N ILE A 113 -2.72 3.33 -5.66
CA ILE A 113 -2.87 4.65 -6.31
C ILE A 113 -2.49 4.55 -7.79
N SER A 114 -1.39 3.86 -8.13
CA SER A 114 -0.93 3.74 -9.52
C SER A 114 -1.87 2.93 -10.41
N LYS A 115 -2.55 1.91 -9.87
CA LYS A 115 -3.44 1.03 -10.63
C LYS A 115 -4.88 1.53 -10.67
N ALA A 116 -5.36 2.06 -9.54
CA ALA A 116 -6.74 2.50 -9.45
C ALA A 116 -6.94 3.93 -9.93
N GLY A 117 -5.95 4.81 -9.73
CA GLY A 117 -5.99 6.20 -10.18
C GLY A 117 -7.34 6.87 -9.92
N LEU A 118 -8.03 7.24 -11.00
CA LEU A 118 -9.33 7.91 -10.98
C LEU A 118 -10.44 7.10 -10.27
N SER A 119 -10.37 5.76 -10.29
CA SER A 119 -11.37 4.91 -9.63
C SER A 119 -11.34 5.01 -8.10
N LEU A 120 -10.28 5.59 -7.52
CA LEU A 120 -10.18 5.83 -6.08
C LEU A 120 -10.94 7.09 -5.64
N GLY A 121 -11.15 8.06 -6.54
CA GLY A 121 -11.71 9.38 -6.21
C GLY A 121 -11.01 10.01 -5.00
N ASP A 122 -11.80 10.48 -4.03
CA ASP A 122 -11.33 11.07 -2.77
C ASP A 122 -10.52 10.09 -1.90
N GLY A 123 -10.57 8.79 -2.19
CA GLY A 123 -9.81 7.76 -1.50
C GLY A 123 -8.30 7.95 -1.59
N THR A 124 -7.79 8.59 -2.65
CA THR A 124 -6.35 8.89 -2.77
C THR A 124 -5.93 9.87 -1.68
N GLU A 125 -6.66 10.97 -1.51
CA GLU A 125 -6.35 11.97 -0.49
C GLU A 125 -6.42 11.38 0.91
N LEU A 126 -7.46 10.58 1.20
CA LEU A 126 -7.62 9.90 2.49
C LEU A 126 -6.46 8.96 2.81
N LEU A 127 -5.97 8.20 1.81
CA LEU A 127 -4.80 7.34 1.99
C LEU A 127 -3.53 8.15 2.25
N LEU A 128 -3.30 9.25 1.52
CA LEU A 128 -2.13 10.09 1.73
C LEU A 128 -2.14 10.76 3.11
N ARG A 129 -3.30 11.20 3.58
CA ARG A 129 -3.47 11.70 4.96
C ARG A 129 -3.18 10.62 5.99
N ALA A 130 -3.62 9.39 5.77
CA ALA A 130 -3.29 8.26 6.64
C ALA A 130 -1.79 7.95 6.66
N VAL A 131 -1.11 8.01 5.50
CA VAL A 131 0.35 7.89 5.40
C VAL A 131 1.05 8.99 6.21
N LEU A 132 0.63 10.25 6.09
CA LEU A 132 1.18 11.36 6.88
C LEU A 132 0.96 11.13 8.38
N SER A 133 -0.25 10.77 8.79
CA SER A 133 -0.57 10.52 10.19
C SER A 133 0.26 9.39 10.78
N LYS A 134 0.52 8.32 10.00
CA LYS A 134 1.35 7.20 10.44
C LYS A 134 2.82 7.59 10.52
N LEU A 135 3.32 8.34 9.53
CA LEU A 135 4.70 8.82 9.47
C LEU A 135 5.04 9.69 10.68
N GLN A 136 4.11 10.55 11.11
CA GLN A 136 4.30 11.40 12.30
C GLN A 136 4.51 10.62 13.61
N GLN A 137 4.04 9.37 13.67
CA GLN A 137 4.10 8.52 14.87
C GLN A 137 5.11 7.38 14.72
N SER A 138 5.86 7.36 13.61
CA SER A 138 6.82 6.30 13.30
C SER A 138 8.22 6.70 13.75
N GLU A 139 8.92 5.76 14.39
CA GLU A 139 10.30 5.92 14.83
C GLU A 139 11.22 4.89 14.15
N THR A 140 10.65 3.79 13.68
CA THR A 140 11.37 2.71 13.01
C THR A 140 11.75 3.13 11.60
N LEU A 141 13.05 3.16 11.32
CA LEU A 141 13.61 3.60 10.03
C LEU A 141 12.98 2.89 8.82
N SER A 142 12.73 1.58 8.90
CA SER A 142 12.14 0.82 7.79
C SER A 142 10.69 1.24 7.48
N VAL A 143 9.94 1.62 8.51
CA VAL A 143 8.56 2.12 8.36
C VAL A 143 8.58 3.54 7.83
N ILE A 144 9.44 4.41 8.38
CA ILE A 144 9.64 5.77 7.86
C ILE A 144 9.99 5.74 6.37
N GLN A 145 10.97 4.91 5.99
CA GLN A 145 11.38 4.70 4.60
C GLN A 145 10.19 4.26 3.73
N SER A 146 9.45 3.23 4.16
CA SER A 146 8.26 2.74 3.45
C SER A 146 7.23 3.84 3.18
N LEU A 147 6.93 4.67 4.19
CA LEU A 147 5.94 5.74 4.10
C LEU A 147 6.43 6.94 3.28
N VAL A 148 7.69 7.36 3.45
CA VAL A 148 8.30 8.46 2.67
C VAL A 148 8.36 8.10 1.19
N LEU A 149 8.68 6.86 0.85
CA LEU A 149 8.78 6.40 -0.54
C LEU A 149 7.45 6.40 -1.29
N VAL A 150 6.31 6.44 -0.60
CA VAL A 150 4.99 6.67 -1.23
C VAL A 150 5.00 8.02 -1.94
N PHE A 151 5.41 9.08 -1.23
CA PHE A 151 5.48 10.43 -1.80
C PHE A 151 6.56 10.51 -2.88
N ALA A 152 7.71 9.88 -2.67
CA ALA A 152 8.77 9.82 -3.68
C ALA A 152 8.27 9.23 -5.01
N HIS A 153 7.58 8.09 -4.96
CA HIS A 153 6.99 7.47 -6.15
C HIS A 153 5.93 8.36 -6.81
N LEU A 154 5.07 8.98 -6.02
CA LEU A 154 4.01 9.83 -6.56
C LEU A 154 4.54 11.14 -7.16
N VAL A 155 5.65 11.67 -6.66
CA VAL A 155 6.30 12.84 -7.28
C VAL A 155 6.77 12.50 -8.70
N HIS A 156 7.23 11.28 -8.96
CA HIS A 156 7.67 10.86 -10.30
C HIS A 156 6.52 10.75 -11.30
N THR A 157 5.30 10.46 -10.84
CA THR A 157 4.13 10.28 -11.71
C THR A 157 3.22 11.51 -11.78
N GLN A 158 3.09 12.26 -10.68
CA GLN A 158 2.13 13.36 -10.52
C GLN A 158 2.64 14.45 -9.57
N MET A 159 3.84 14.98 -9.85
CA MET A 159 4.53 15.99 -9.03
C MET A 159 3.63 17.16 -8.59
N SER A 160 2.93 17.83 -9.53
CA SER A 160 2.10 19.01 -9.19
C SER A 160 1.05 18.67 -8.14
N ALA A 161 0.25 17.62 -8.37
CA ALA A 161 -0.80 17.21 -7.46
C ALA A 161 -0.28 16.84 -6.07
N VAL A 162 0.90 16.20 -5.98
CA VAL A 162 1.53 15.87 -4.69
C VAL A 162 2.00 17.11 -3.95
N LEU A 163 2.64 18.05 -4.65
CA LEU A 163 3.10 19.31 -4.04
C LEU A 163 1.93 20.17 -3.58
N ASP A 164 0.87 20.26 -4.38
CA ASP A 164 -0.36 20.99 -4.05
C ASP A 164 -1.02 20.39 -2.81
N PHE A 165 -1.17 19.06 -2.77
CA PHE A 165 -1.71 18.35 -1.61
C PHE A 165 -0.85 18.58 -0.35
N LEU A 166 0.46 18.32 -0.42
CA LEU A 166 1.35 18.44 0.74
C LEU A 166 1.50 19.88 1.24
N SER A 167 1.35 20.86 0.37
CA SER A 167 1.38 22.28 0.75
C SER A 167 0.07 22.73 1.41
N GLY A 168 -1.06 22.16 0.99
CA GLY A 168 -2.39 22.46 1.53
C GLY A 168 -2.72 21.77 2.87
N VAL A 169 -1.98 20.73 3.25
CA VAL A 169 -2.19 19.99 4.51
C VAL A 169 -1.27 20.53 5.61
N PRO A 170 -1.79 20.84 6.82
CA PRO A 170 -0.95 21.22 7.95
C PRO A 170 -0.14 20.01 8.45
N GLY A 171 1.15 20.24 8.66
CA GLY A 171 2.08 19.32 9.32
C GLY A 171 1.94 19.35 10.84
N PRO A 172 2.69 18.48 11.56
CA PRO A 172 2.52 18.28 13.00
C PRO A 172 2.94 19.49 13.84
N THR A 173 3.83 20.32 13.33
CA THR A 173 4.44 21.47 14.02
C THR A 173 3.93 22.82 13.51
N GLY A 174 2.82 22.84 12.76
CA GLY A 174 2.22 24.06 12.19
C GLY A 174 2.84 24.53 10.87
N GLN A 175 3.90 23.87 10.39
CA GLN A 175 4.39 24.02 9.02
C GLN A 175 3.54 23.20 8.04
N SER A 176 3.78 23.29 6.72
CA SER A 176 3.09 22.41 5.77
C SER A 176 3.55 20.95 5.89
N ALA A 177 2.70 20.01 5.50
CA ALA A 177 3.06 18.59 5.42
C ALA A 177 4.23 18.38 4.43
N LEU A 178 4.37 19.23 3.41
CA LEU A 178 5.52 19.22 2.51
C LEU A 178 6.83 19.44 3.25
N ALA A 179 6.90 20.47 4.10
CA ALA A 179 8.10 20.76 4.90
C ALA A 179 8.44 19.58 5.81
N PHE A 180 7.43 18.98 6.45
CA PHE A 180 7.59 17.80 7.28
C PHE A 180 8.14 16.59 6.49
N VAL A 181 7.51 16.23 5.37
CA VAL A 181 7.93 15.08 4.55
C VAL A 181 9.34 15.26 4.01
N LEU A 182 9.69 16.46 3.53
CA LEU A 182 11.04 16.74 3.04
C LEU A 182 12.09 16.71 4.15
N ALA A 183 11.78 17.19 5.35
CA ALA A 183 12.67 17.09 6.50
C ALA A 183 12.92 15.62 6.88
N GLU A 184 11.86 14.82 6.98
CA GLU A 184 11.93 13.40 7.28
C GLU A 184 12.70 12.62 6.22
N TRP A 185 12.47 12.92 4.94
CA TRP A 185 13.18 12.32 3.83
C TRP A 185 14.66 12.71 3.83
N CYS A 186 14.99 14.00 3.77
CA CYS A 186 16.37 14.47 3.62
C CYS A 186 17.28 14.07 4.79
N SER A 187 16.74 14.02 6.01
CA SER A 187 17.51 13.61 7.20
C SER A 187 17.88 12.12 7.22
N ARG A 188 17.10 11.27 6.53
CA ARG A 188 17.26 9.80 6.58
C ARG A 188 17.60 9.17 5.24
N GLN A 189 17.63 9.96 4.16
CA GLN A 189 17.90 9.48 2.79
C GLN A 189 19.16 8.63 2.67
N ALA A 190 20.24 8.99 3.38
CA ALA A 190 21.49 8.23 3.35
C ALA A 190 21.40 6.86 4.04
N LEU A 191 20.39 6.67 4.89
CA LEU A 191 20.16 5.44 5.65
C LEU A 191 19.17 4.50 4.94
N PHE A 192 18.52 4.96 3.87
CA PHE A 192 17.57 4.14 3.13
C PHE A 192 18.29 3.05 2.33
N TYR A 193 17.74 1.83 2.37
CA TYR A 193 18.36 0.64 1.78
C TYR A 193 17.43 -0.10 0.81
N GLY A 194 17.99 -0.64 -0.27
CA GLY A 194 17.25 -1.42 -1.29
C GLY A 194 17.57 -0.97 -2.71
N THR A 195 17.81 -1.93 -3.62
CA THR A 195 18.22 -1.70 -5.02
C THR A 195 17.14 -1.08 -5.91
N TYR A 196 15.86 -1.25 -5.58
CA TYR A 196 14.75 -0.58 -6.27
C TYR A 196 14.55 0.86 -5.78
N GLU A 197 14.90 1.11 -4.52
CA GLU A 197 14.63 2.37 -3.80
C GLU A 197 15.77 3.39 -4.00
N THR A 198 16.98 2.91 -4.29
CA THR A 198 18.13 3.73 -4.74
C THR A 198 18.05 4.17 -6.21
N LYS A 199 17.16 3.56 -7.02
CA LYS A 199 16.95 3.88 -8.44
C LYS A 199 15.74 4.81 -8.71
N VAL A 200 15.00 5.23 -7.69
CA VAL A 200 13.98 6.30 -7.80
C VAL A 200 14.69 7.65 -7.92
N ARG A 201 15.48 7.79 -8.99
CA ARG A 201 16.24 8.98 -9.37
C ARG A 201 15.80 9.43 -10.75
#